data_AF-A0A348S1Z6-F1
#
_entry.id   AF-A0A348S1Z6-F1
#
_cell.length_a   1.000
_cell.length_b   1.000
_cell.length_c   1.000
_cell.angle_alpha   90.00
_cell.angle_beta   90.00
_cell.angle_gamma   90.00
#
_symmetry.space_group_name_H-M   'P 1'
#
loop_
_entity.id
_entity.type
_entity.pdbx_description
1 polymer ?
#
loop_
_entity_poly.entity_id
_entity_poly.type
_entity_poly.pdbx_seq_one_letter_code
_entity_poly.pdbx_strand_id
1 'polypeptide(L)'
;MSASTPKNIALIAGPITGHPKDAHEYEKTITLIKHCLESSPNAPDLEISAHYGGWPIEPEVLNRADTILLVSDGSDQDESMHPFYRDDRFAILKQQMDRGCGIMLLHWSTFHPARHHDDITEWIGGYFDYETGPGPRKWFSKIQTWEDTVQLATPNHPILKGVKPFKLKDEYYYNIKFRKSDPGLLPVLKVTPPDQTQPDTVGWAVERANGSRGFGFTGGHFHDSWWIPDFRRMLLNAIVWTTGHDVPELGIESNLSPRYRTMILTGNNHPAHDWRKTTAALIHAVELDPRNLAHATESPEKWLLENDPSDYDL
;
A
#
# COMPACT_ATOMS: atom_id res chain seq x y z
N MET A 1 -36.27 8.04 1.80
CA MET A 1 -35.05 7.43 2.39
C MET A 1 -34.15 8.58 2.78
N SER A 2 -33.75 8.70 4.04
CA SER A 2 -32.71 9.66 4.41
C SER A 2 -31.44 9.26 3.68
N ALA A 3 -30.82 10.16 2.92
CA ALA A 3 -29.47 9.92 2.43
C ALA A 3 -28.58 9.62 3.66
N SER A 4 -27.90 8.47 3.67
CA SER A 4 -26.92 8.16 4.70
C SER A 4 -25.79 9.18 4.62
N THR A 5 -25.29 9.67 5.74
CA THR A 5 -24.10 10.53 5.75
C THR A 5 -22.92 9.80 5.10
N PRO A 6 -22.18 10.44 4.17
CA PRO A 6 -20.99 9.85 3.55
C PRO A 6 -19.98 9.38 4.59
N LYS A 7 -19.28 8.28 4.31
CA LYS A 7 -18.17 7.81 5.16
C LYS A 7 -16.88 8.54 4.81
N ASN A 8 -16.19 9.03 5.84
CA ASN A 8 -14.96 9.81 5.71
C ASN A 8 -13.74 8.90 5.66
N ILE A 9 -12.90 9.07 4.64
CA ILE A 9 -11.66 8.31 4.45
C ILE A 9 -10.47 9.27 4.50
N ALA A 10 -9.51 8.98 5.38
CA ALA A 10 -8.21 9.65 5.39
C ALA A 10 -7.15 8.73 4.79
N LEU A 11 -6.66 9.09 3.60
CA LEU A 11 -5.59 8.39 2.91
C LEU A 11 -4.27 9.14 3.18
N ILE A 12 -3.28 8.47 3.79
CA ILE A 12 -2.02 9.09 4.19
C ILE A 12 -0.86 8.40 3.47
N ALA A 13 -0.09 9.17 2.71
CA ALA A 13 1.18 8.76 2.13
C ALA A 13 2.34 9.24 3.02
N GLY A 14 3.29 8.35 3.30
CA GLY A 14 4.57 8.71 3.92
C GLY A 14 5.40 9.68 3.07
N PRO A 15 6.46 10.28 3.65
CA PRO A 15 7.42 11.04 2.87
C PRO A 15 8.13 10.14 1.84
N ILE A 16 8.63 10.72 0.75
CA ILE A 16 9.45 10.02 -0.24
C ILE A 16 10.86 9.85 0.34
N THR A 17 11.29 8.61 0.58
CA THR A 17 12.51 8.27 1.35
C THR A 17 13.68 7.77 0.49
N GLY A 18 13.60 7.90 -0.84
CA GLY A 18 14.71 7.60 -1.75
C GLY A 18 14.79 6.13 -2.21
N HIS A 19 13.68 5.39 -2.11
CA HIS A 19 13.58 4.05 -2.68
C HIS A 19 13.78 4.02 -4.20
N PRO A 20 14.18 2.86 -4.76
CA PRO A 20 14.26 2.69 -6.20
C PRO A 20 12.94 3.07 -6.88
N LYS A 21 13.03 3.64 -8.07
CA LYS A 21 11.86 3.94 -8.89
C LYS A 21 10.93 2.72 -9.01
N ASP A 22 9.62 2.96 -8.98
CA ASP A 22 8.54 1.96 -9.05
C ASP A 22 8.39 1.06 -7.81
N ALA A 23 9.32 1.16 -6.84
CA ALA A 23 9.17 0.61 -5.50
C ALA A 23 8.72 1.70 -4.53
N HIS A 24 7.80 1.38 -3.62
CA HIS A 24 7.38 2.26 -2.53
C HIS A 24 6.87 3.65 -2.98
N GLU A 25 6.10 3.67 -4.06
CA GLU A 25 5.51 4.89 -4.64
C GLU A 25 4.29 5.39 -3.84
N TYR A 26 4.50 5.78 -2.58
CA TYR A 26 3.43 6.05 -1.61
C TYR A 26 2.41 7.09 -2.08
N GLU A 27 2.87 8.23 -2.59
CA GLU A 27 1.98 9.30 -3.08
C GLU A 27 1.21 8.89 -4.34
N LYS A 28 1.86 8.18 -5.28
CA LYS A 28 1.19 7.64 -6.47
C LYS A 28 0.14 6.61 -6.07
N THR A 29 0.44 5.75 -5.09
CA THR A 29 -0.51 4.77 -4.55
C THR A 29 -1.74 5.44 -3.92
N ILE A 30 -1.56 6.44 -3.05
CA ILE A 30 -2.69 7.16 -2.45
C ILE A 30 -3.52 7.91 -3.51
N THR A 31 -2.86 8.54 -4.47
CA THR A 31 -3.52 9.24 -5.59
C THR A 31 -4.35 8.27 -6.43
N LEU A 32 -3.80 7.11 -6.77
CA LEU A 32 -4.47 6.07 -7.57
C LEU A 32 -5.67 5.49 -6.82
N ILE A 33 -5.52 5.18 -5.53
CA ILE A 33 -6.61 4.69 -4.69
C ILE A 33 -7.76 5.70 -4.66
N LYS A 34 -7.45 6.98 -4.39
CA LYS A 34 -8.44 8.06 -4.38
C LYS A 34 -9.19 8.13 -5.70
N HIS A 35 -8.45 8.18 -6.82
CA HIS A 35 -9.05 8.20 -8.15
C HIS A 35 -9.95 6.99 -8.41
N CYS A 36 -9.51 5.78 -8.06
CA CYS A 36 -10.30 4.57 -8.25
C CYS A 36 -11.61 4.60 -7.47
N LEU A 37 -11.60 5.03 -6.22
CA LEU A 37 -12.81 5.12 -5.40
C LEU A 37 -13.76 6.22 -5.89
N GLU A 38 -13.25 7.41 -6.22
CA GLU A 38 -14.09 8.54 -6.68
C GLU A 38 -14.70 8.31 -8.07
N SER A 39 -13.97 7.63 -8.94
CA SER A 39 -14.41 7.30 -10.30
C SER A 39 -15.28 6.04 -10.38
N SER A 40 -15.36 5.28 -9.29
CA SER A 40 -16.04 3.99 -9.29
C SER A 40 -17.55 4.17 -9.43
N PRO A 41 -18.20 3.51 -10.41
CA PRO A 41 -19.65 3.63 -10.61
C PRO A 41 -20.47 2.97 -9.50
N ASN A 42 -19.83 2.13 -8.67
CA ASN A 42 -20.50 1.34 -7.63
C ASN A 42 -19.89 1.53 -6.23
N ALA A 43 -18.98 2.50 -6.05
CA ALA A 43 -18.53 2.87 -4.71
C ALA A 43 -19.72 3.42 -3.89
N PRO A 44 -19.76 3.14 -2.57
CA PRO A 44 -20.73 3.78 -1.69
C PRO A 44 -20.44 5.29 -1.57
N ASP A 45 -21.28 5.99 -0.80
CA ASP A 45 -21.10 7.42 -0.56
C ASP A 45 -19.89 7.68 0.35
N LEU A 46 -18.81 8.23 -0.22
CA LEU A 46 -17.50 8.38 0.43
C LEU A 46 -17.00 9.84 0.32
N GLU A 47 -16.51 10.38 1.43
CA GLU A 47 -15.74 11.64 1.45
C GLU A 47 -14.25 11.30 1.63
N ILE A 48 -13.46 11.48 0.57
CA ILE A 48 -12.08 10.98 0.52
C ILE A 48 -11.09 12.15 0.56
N SER A 49 -10.24 12.17 1.59
CA SER A 49 -9.14 13.13 1.73
C SER A 49 -7.79 12.42 1.56
N ALA A 50 -6.88 13.03 0.81
CA ALA A 50 -5.52 12.54 0.60
C ALA A 50 -4.51 13.48 1.25
N HIS A 51 -3.58 12.92 2.00
CA HIS A 51 -2.59 13.63 2.80
C HIS A 51 -1.20 13.09 2.47
N TYR A 52 -0.29 13.98 2.12
CA TYR A 52 1.06 13.65 1.66
C TYR A 52 2.11 14.12 2.67
N GLY A 53 3.34 13.60 2.59
CA GLY A 53 4.41 13.96 3.53
C GLY A 53 4.28 13.33 4.93
N GLY A 54 3.44 12.31 5.07
CA GLY A 54 3.30 11.46 6.26
C GLY A 54 2.21 11.88 7.24
N TRP A 55 1.61 13.06 7.12
CA TRP A 55 0.56 13.47 8.06
C TRP A 55 -0.36 14.55 7.47
N PRO A 56 -1.66 14.57 7.84
CA PRO A 56 -2.52 15.70 7.48
C PRO A 56 -1.97 17.03 7.98
N ILE A 57 -2.01 18.06 7.13
CA ILE A 57 -1.67 19.45 7.52
C ILE A 57 -2.65 19.94 8.59
N GLU A 58 -3.91 19.52 8.50
CA GLU A 58 -4.99 19.77 9.46
C GLU A 58 -5.39 18.43 10.12
N PRO A 59 -4.77 18.05 11.26
CA PRO A 59 -5.00 16.75 11.90
C PRO A 59 -6.46 16.49 12.31
N GLU A 60 -7.27 17.54 12.44
CA GLU A 60 -8.68 17.51 12.80
C GLU A 60 -9.53 16.70 11.81
N VAL A 61 -9.05 16.50 10.58
CA VAL A 61 -9.67 15.56 9.61
C VAL A 61 -9.78 14.15 10.19
N LEU A 62 -8.84 13.73 11.04
CA LEU A 62 -8.83 12.40 11.64
C LEU A 62 -9.96 12.23 12.68
N ASN A 63 -10.46 13.32 13.26
CA ASN A 63 -11.57 13.28 14.23
C ASN A 63 -12.89 12.83 13.59
N ARG A 64 -13.03 12.99 12.27
CA ARG A 64 -14.20 12.55 11.52
C ARG A 64 -13.96 11.31 10.66
N ALA A 65 -12.73 10.84 10.53
CA ALA A 65 -12.41 9.69 9.70
C ALA A 65 -13.15 8.43 10.20
N ASP A 66 -13.82 7.74 9.29
CA ASP A 66 -14.37 6.40 9.51
C ASP A 66 -13.34 5.32 9.24
N THR A 67 -12.36 5.59 8.36
CA THR A 67 -11.16 4.76 8.21
C THR A 67 -9.91 5.60 7.91
N ILE A 68 -8.76 5.10 8.35
CA ILE A 68 -7.44 5.67 8.06
C ILE A 68 -6.61 4.63 7.31
N LEU A 69 -6.14 4.96 6.11
CA LEU A 69 -5.13 4.19 5.38
C LEU A 69 -3.77 4.86 5.51
N LEU A 70 -2.75 4.10 5.89
CA LEU A 70 -1.36 4.55 5.83
C LEU A 70 -0.55 3.67 4.87
N VAL A 71 0.07 4.31 3.89
CA VAL A 71 1.12 3.72 3.06
C VAL A 71 2.37 4.58 3.23
N SER A 72 3.39 4.04 3.88
CA SER A 72 4.59 4.79 4.22
C SER A 72 5.76 3.85 4.43
N ASP A 73 6.92 4.43 4.65
CA ASP A 73 8.05 3.75 5.26
C ASP A 73 7.72 3.31 6.71
N GLY A 74 8.57 2.44 7.24
CA GLY A 74 8.40 1.80 8.55
C GLY A 74 9.67 1.93 9.40
N SER A 75 9.64 1.38 10.61
CA SER A 75 10.83 1.35 11.46
C SER A 75 11.49 -0.03 11.41
N ASP A 76 12.74 -0.15 10.97
CA ASP A 76 13.62 -1.28 11.34
C ASP A 76 14.87 -0.83 12.11
N GLN A 77 15.21 0.46 11.98
CA GLN A 77 16.41 1.11 12.55
C GLN A 77 16.17 2.58 12.93
N ASP A 78 15.29 3.29 12.23
CA ASP A 78 14.90 4.68 12.53
C ASP A 78 13.38 4.79 12.62
N GLU A 79 12.90 5.05 13.83
CA GLU A 79 11.48 5.19 14.11
C GLU A 79 10.85 6.45 13.50
N SER A 80 11.64 7.50 13.26
CA SER A 80 11.14 8.77 12.73
C SER A 80 10.64 8.69 11.29
N MET A 81 10.97 7.58 10.60
CA MET A 81 10.51 7.21 9.25
C MET A 81 9.05 6.78 9.23
N HIS A 82 8.55 6.19 10.33
CA HIS A 82 7.17 5.80 10.43
C HIS A 82 6.30 6.98 10.91
N PRO A 83 5.27 7.40 10.16
CA PRO A 83 4.56 8.63 10.50
C PRO A 83 3.77 8.64 11.80
N PHE A 84 3.49 7.47 12.39
CA PHE A 84 2.73 7.34 13.64
C PHE A 84 3.56 7.70 14.88
N TYR A 85 4.87 7.58 14.80
CA TYR A 85 5.75 7.69 15.97
C TYR A 85 6.45 9.05 16.08
N ARG A 86 5.93 10.04 15.38
CA ARG A 86 6.39 11.42 15.48
C ARG A 86 5.47 12.19 16.42
N ASP A 87 6.04 13.00 17.29
CA ASP A 87 5.31 13.88 18.20
C ASP A 87 4.22 13.13 19.01
N ASP A 88 3.00 13.64 19.03
CA ASP A 88 1.83 13.07 19.74
C ASP A 88 0.90 12.24 18.83
N ARG A 89 1.34 11.94 17.59
CA ARG A 89 0.50 11.34 16.55
C ARG A 89 -0.06 9.96 16.93
N PHE A 90 0.71 9.15 17.63
CA PHE A 90 0.24 7.85 18.12
C PHE A 90 -0.94 8.00 19.09
N ALA A 91 -0.92 9.01 19.97
CA ALA A 91 -2.01 9.28 20.89
C ALA A 91 -3.28 9.76 20.14
N ILE A 92 -3.11 10.60 19.12
CA ILE A 92 -4.20 11.03 18.23
C ILE A 92 -4.84 9.83 17.54
N LEU A 93 -4.04 8.90 17.01
CA LEU A 93 -4.53 7.68 16.37
C LEU A 93 -5.26 6.79 17.36
N LYS A 94 -4.70 6.61 18.56
CA LYS A 94 -5.35 5.83 19.61
C LYS A 94 -6.75 6.36 19.91
N GLN A 95 -6.92 7.69 20.00
CA GLN A 95 -8.24 8.30 20.20
C GLN A 95 -9.22 7.92 19.07
N GLN A 96 -8.75 7.86 17.81
CA GLN A 96 -9.61 7.44 16.70
C GLN A 96 -9.93 5.94 16.74
N MET A 97 -8.96 5.11 17.11
CA MET A 97 -9.14 3.67 17.26
C MET A 97 -10.12 3.35 18.39
N ASP A 98 -10.08 4.10 19.50
CA ASP A 98 -11.01 3.99 20.62
C ASP A 98 -12.43 4.46 20.21
N ARG A 99 -12.53 5.49 19.37
CA ARG A 99 -13.81 5.98 18.78
C ARG A 99 -14.46 4.96 17.84
N GLY A 100 -13.70 4.00 17.33
CA GLY A 100 -14.19 2.99 16.37
C GLY A 100 -13.86 3.32 14.91
N CYS A 101 -12.87 4.18 14.66
CA CYS A 101 -12.30 4.36 13.34
C CYS A 101 -11.62 3.06 12.87
N GLY A 102 -11.87 2.67 11.62
CA GLY A 102 -11.15 1.60 10.95
C GLY A 102 -9.73 2.00 10.58
N ILE A 103 -8.90 1.02 10.28
CA ILE A 103 -7.50 1.25 9.94
C ILE A 103 -6.97 0.23 8.95
N MET A 104 -6.11 0.69 8.06
CA MET A 104 -5.46 -0.12 7.06
C MET A 104 -3.97 0.23 6.96
N LEU A 105 -3.10 -0.77 7.09
CA LEU A 105 -1.65 -0.61 6.97
C LEU A 105 -1.11 -1.54 5.87
N LEU A 106 -0.29 -0.97 4.98
CA LEU A 106 0.27 -1.63 3.80
C LEU A 106 1.81 -1.63 3.84
N HIS A 107 2.37 -2.81 3.56
CA HIS A 107 3.80 -3.01 3.37
C HIS A 107 4.59 -2.48 4.57
N TRP A 108 5.56 -1.58 4.36
CA TRP A 108 6.39 -1.00 5.41
C TRP A 108 5.62 -0.37 6.58
N SER A 109 4.38 0.11 6.39
CA SER A 109 3.60 0.65 7.51
C SER A 109 3.11 -0.42 8.50
N THR A 110 3.45 -1.70 8.29
CA THR A 110 3.24 -2.80 9.25
C THR A 110 4.43 -3.04 10.20
N PHE A 111 5.50 -2.24 10.10
CA PHE A 111 6.68 -2.31 10.96
C PHE A 111 6.51 -1.44 12.18
N HIS A 112 6.47 -2.06 13.36
CA HIS A 112 6.22 -1.34 14.61
C HIS A 112 7.22 -1.76 15.70
N PRO A 113 7.73 -0.82 16.51
CA PRO A 113 8.59 -1.14 17.65
C PRO A 113 7.82 -1.94 18.70
N ALA A 114 8.53 -2.78 19.45
CA ALA A 114 7.95 -3.75 20.38
C ALA A 114 7.00 -3.14 21.41
N ARG A 115 7.28 -1.90 21.83
CA ARG A 115 6.45 -1.19 22.80
C ARG A 115 5.03 -0.86 22.30
N HIS A 116 4.77 -0.97 20.99
CA HIS A 116 3.47 -0.73 20.37
C HIS A 116 2.84 -2.00 19.77
N HIS A 117 3.47 -3.18 19.93
CA HIS A 117 2.96 -4.43 19.34
C HIS A 117 1.56 -4.77 19.83
N ASP A 118 1.25 -4.56 21.11
CA ASP A 118 -0.08 -4.84 21.66
C ASP A 118 -1.15 -3.94 21.04
N ASP A 119 -0.87 -2.63 20.93
CA ASP A 119 -1.77 -1.66 20.31
C ASP A 119 -2.03 -2.01 18.84
N ILE A 120 -0.96 -2.24 18.07
CA ILE A 120 -1.08 -2.54 16.63
C ILE A 120 -1.77 -3.88 16.40
N THR A 121 -1.49 -4.88 17.23
CA THR A 121 -2.19 -6.16 17.17
C THR A 121 -3.67 -5.99 17.46
N GLU A 122 -4.06 -5.04 18.31
CA GLU A 122 -5.47 -4.66 18.49
C GLU A 122 -6.05 -3.93 17.29
N TRP A 123 -5.27 -3.10 16.63
CA TRP A 123 -5.78 -2.27 15.55
C TRP A 123 -5.93 -3.01 14.23
N ILE A 124 -4.91 -3.79 13.84
CA ILE A 124 -4.88 -4.50 12.56
C ILE A 124 -4.70 -6.01 12.71
N GLY A 125 -4.50 -6.56 13.91
CA GLY A 125 -4.48 -8.01 14.13
C GLY A 125 -3.10 -8.69 14.02
N GLY A 126 -2.13 -8.04 13.37
CA GLY A 126 -0.77 -8.55 13.24
C GLY A 126 0.23 -7.49 12.77
N TYR A 127 1.52 -7.80 12.84
CA TYR A 127 2.60 -6.86 12.55
C TYR A 127 3.89 -7.59 12.12
N PHE A 128 4.80 -6.84 11.46
CA PHE A 128 6.15 -7.31 11.19
C PHE A 128 7.01 -7.21 12.45
N ASP A 129 7.58 -8.33 12.88
CA ASP A 129 8.42 -8.40 14.08
C ASP A 129 9.90 -8.41 13.73
N TYR A 130 10.51 -7.23 13.83
CA TYR A 130 11.93 -7.00 13.59
C TYR A 130 12.79 -6.98 14.86
N GLU A 131 12.21 -7.15 16.05
CA GLU A 131 12.93 -6.98 17.33
C GLU A 131 13.06 -8.24 18.18
N THR A 132 12.21 -9.26 17.97
CA THR A 132 12.19 -10.45 18.85
C THR A 132 12.81 -11.72 18.26
N GLY A 133 13.33 -11.66 17.03
CA GLY A 133 13.98 -12.79 16.37
C GLY A 133 15.40 -13.11 16.87
N PRO A 134 16.03 -14.17 16.30
CA PRO A 134 17.42 -14.50 16.61
C PRO A 134 18.40 -13.48 16.03
N GLY A 135 19.57 -13.35 16.66
CA GLY A 135 20.64 -12.47 16.17
C GLY A 135 21.20 -12.90 14.79
N PRO A 136 21.97 -12.02 14.11
CA PRO A 136 22.45 -10.71 14.56
C PRO A 136 21.46 -9.55 14.35
N ARG A 137 20.44 -9.70 13.49
CA ARG A 137 19.46 -8.63 13.19
C ARG A 137 18.22 -8.62 14.10
N LYS A 138 17.96 -9.73 14.82
CA LYS A 138 16.77 -9.93 15.68
C LYS A 138 15.41 -9.92 14.94
N TRP A 139 15.40 -10.33 13.68
CA TRP A 139 14.15 -10.38 12.90
C TRP A 139 13.48 -11.75 13.03
N PHE A 140 12.26 -11.77 13.56
CA PHE A 140 11.42 -12.98 13.58
C PHE A 140 10.69 -13.11 12.25
N SER A 141 10.06 -12.02 11.81
CA SER A 141 9.47 -11.91 10.48
C SER A 141 10.58 -11.84 9.44
N LYS A 142 10.29 -12.34 8.23
CA LYS A 142 11.22 -12.43 7.12
C LYS A 142 10.69 -11.63 5.94
N ILE A 143 11.61 -11.12 5.13
CA ILE A 143 11.31 -10.35 3.92
C ILE A 143 11.98 -11.04 2.74
N GLN A 144 11.25 -11.22 1.65
CA GLN A 144 11.82 -11.70 0.39
C GLN A 144 10.95 -11.26 -0.78
N THR A 145 11.59 -11.03 -1.94
CA THR A 145 10.89 -10.79 -3.20
C THR A 145 10.75 -12.08 -4.00
N TRP A 146 9.53 -12.43 -4.41
CA TRP A 146 9.27 -13.52 -5.35
C TRP A 146 7.94 -13.34 -6.08
N GLU A 147 7.67 -14.20 -7.06
CA GLU A 147 6.36 -14.29 -7.73
C GLU A 147 5.63 -15.55 -7.28
N ASP A 148 4.35 -15.42 -6.93
CA ASP A 148 3.46 -16.54 -6.63
C ASP A 148 2.04 -16.27 -7.15
N THR A 149 1.20 -17.30 -7.22
CA THR A 149 -0.25 -17.12 -7.36
C THR A 149 -0.87 -17.02 -5.98
N VAL A 150 -1.47 -15.87 -5.67
CA VAL A 150 -2.04 -15.64 -4.33
C VAL A 150 -3.22 -16.59 -4.08
N GLN A 151 -3.27 -17.12 -2.86
CA GLN A 151 -4.35 -17.97 -2.39
C GLN A 151 -5.35 -17.13 -1.59
N LEU A 152 -6.63 -17.23 -1.95
CA LEU A 152 -7.72 -16.54 -1.24
C LEU A 152 -8.11 -17.37 -0.01
N ALA A 153 -7.69 -16.95 1.17
CA ALA A 153 -7.75 -17.79 2.36
C ALA A 153 -9.15 -17.86 2.99
N THR A 154 -9.94 -16.80 2.88
CA THR A 154 -11.33 -16.75 3.38
C THR A 154 -12.28 -16.27 2.28
N PRO A 155 -12.63 -17.11 1.28
CA PRO A 155 -13.32 -16.67 0.06
C PRO A 155 -14.64 -15.92 0.28
N ASN A 156 -15.34 -16.18 1.39
CA ASN A 156 -16.60 -15.51 1.71
C ASN A 156 -16.42 -14.16 2.43
N HIS A 157 -15.19 -13.74 2.74
CA HIS A 157 -14.93 -12.47 3.40
C HIS A 157 -15.31 -11.31 2.47
N PRO A 158 -15.95 -10.23 2.96
CA PRO A 158 -16.36 -9.10 2.11
C PRO A 158 -15.25 -8.50 1.26
N ILE A 159 -14.02 -8.49 1.77
CA ILE A 159 -12.82 -8.01 1.04
C ILE A 159 -12.57 -8.80 -0.27
N LEU A 160 -12.98 -10.07 -0.32
CA LEU A 160 -12.76 -10.96 -1.46
C LEU A 160 -13.93 -11.02 -2.43
N LYS A 161 -14.98 -10.19 -2.24
CA LYS A 161 -16.08 -10.09 -3.21
C LYS A 161 -15.57 -9.69 -4.59
N GLY A 162 -15.88 -10.53 -5.58
CA GLY A 162 -15.44 -10.38 -6.97
C GLY A 162 -13.93 -10.56 -7.20
N VAL A 163 -13.14 -10.93 -6.19
CA VAL A 163 -11.69 -11.16 -6.32
C VAL A 163 -11.44 -12.61 -6.74
N LYS A 164 -10.66 -12.81 -7.79
CA LYS A 164 -10.16 -14.12 -8.22
C LYS A 164 -8.68 -14.29 -7.84
N PRO A 165 -8.15 -15.52 -7.73
CA PRO A 165 -6.71 -15.72 -7.60
C PRO A 165 -5.94 -15.04 -8.74
N PHE A 166 -4.81 -14.42 -8.42
CA PHE A 166 -3.97 -13.70 -9.39
C PHE A 166 -2.49 -13.96 -9.13
N LYS A 167 -1.67 -13.83 -10.18
CA LYS A 167 -0.21 -13.84 -10.05
C LYS A 167 0.27 -12.50 -9.53
N LEU A 168 1.18 -12.52 -8.57
CA LEU A 168 1.74 -11.32 -7.98
C LEU A 168 3.23 -11.54 -7.69
N LYS A 169 4.06 -10.71 -8.31
CA LYS A 169 5.45 -10.51 -7.91
C LYS A 169 5.48 -9.37 -6.90
N ASP A 170 5.96 -9.64 -5.70
CA ASP A 170 6.02 -8.66 -4.62
C ASP A 170 7.20 -8.92 -3.71
N GLU A 171 7.54 -7.92 -2.88
CA GLU A 171 8.33 -8.12 -1.67
C GLU A 171 7.38 -8.47 -0.53
N TYR A 172 7.23 -9.76 -0.26
CA TYR A 172 6.34 -10.22 0.79
C TYR A 172 7.07 -10.31 2.12
N TYR A 173 6.30 -10.08 3.18
CA TYR A 173 6.73 -10.36 4.53
C TYR A 173 5.98 -11.59 5.06
N TYR A 174 6.73 -12.52 5.61
CA TYR A 174 6.20 -13.79 6.11
C TYR A 174 6.75 -14.08 7.50
N ASN A 175 6.18 -15.07 8.19
CA ASN A 175 6.26 -15.20 9.64
C ASN A 175 5.74 -13.93 10.35
N ILE A 176 4.56 -13.46 9.96
CA ILE A 176 3.90 -12.32 10.62
C ILE A 176 3.45 -12.73 12.03
N LYS A 177 3.63 -11.84 13.00
CA LYS A 177 3.08 -12.03 14.35
C LYS A 177 1.61 -11.65 14.34
N PHE A 178 0.77 -12.59 14.75
CA PHE A 178 -0.68 -12.39 14.86
C PHE A 178 -1.14 -12.50 16.30
N ARG A 179 -2.28 -11.88 16.60
CA ARG A 179 -2.97 -12.15 17.87
C ARG A 179 -3.26 -13.64 18.01
N LYS A 180 -2.85 -14.21 19.14
CA LYS A 180 -3.11 -15.62 19.44
C LYS A 180 -4.60 -15.84 19.73
N SER A 181 -5.20 -16.80 19.03
CA SER A 181 -6.57 -17.27 19.28
C SER A 181 -7.65 -16.18 19.14
N ASP A 182 -7.46 -15.22 18.25
CA ASP A 182 -8.45 -14.19 17.94
C ASP A 182 -9.48 -14.71 16.91
N PRO A 183 -10.76 -14.90 17.29
CA PRO A 183 -11.80 -15.30 16.34
C PRO A 183 -12.18 -14.20 15.35
N GLY A 184 -11.86 -12.93 15.64
CA GLY A 184 -12.09 -11.80 14.75
C GLY A 184 -11.01 -11.64 13.67
N LEU A 185 -9.85 -12.29 13.84
CA LEU A 185 -8.76 -12.28 12.87
C LEU A 185 -8.96 -13.36 11.81
N LEU A 186 -9.05 -12.95 10.55
CA LEU A 186 -9.20 -13.84 9.41
C LEU A 186 -8.10 -13.60 8.37
N PRO A 187 -7.43 -14.67 7.88
CA PRO A 187 -6.51 -14.54 6.76
C PRO A 187 -7.30 -14.19 5.49
N VAL A 188 -6.81 -13.23 4.72
CA VAL A 188 -7.38 -12.80 3.44
C VAL A 188 -6.55 -13.37 2.29
N LEU A 189 -5.23 -13.14 2.32
CA LEU A 189 -4.30 -13.65 1.32
C LEU A 189 -3.22 -14.52 1.95
N LYS A 190 -2.90 -15.61 1.25
CA LYS A 190 -1.73 -16.44 1.52
C LYS A 190 -0.87 -16.62 0.28
N VAL A 191 0.42 -16.79 0.48
CA VAL A 191 1.42 -17.17 -0.53
C VAL A 191 2.34 -18.22 0.07
N THR A 192 3.07 -18.97 -0.74
CA THR A 192 4.02 -19.98 -0.25
C THR A 192 5.44 -19.41 -0.31
N PRO A 193 6.06 -19.05 0.84
CA PRO A 193 7.44 -18.58 0.85
C PRO A 193 8.38 -19.61 0.22
N PRO A 194 9.41 -19.20 -0.56
CA PRO A 194 10.30 -20.13 -1.24
C PRO A 194 11.06 -21.10 -0.32
N ASP A 195 11.25 -20.71 0.95
CA ASP A 195 11.91 -21.53 1.98
C ASP A 195 10.92 -22.36 2.81
N GLN A 196 9.63 -22.40 2.45
CA GLN A 196 8.58 -23.12 3.16
C GLN A 196 7.74 -24.00 2.22
N THR A 197 7.07 -25.00 2.80
CA THR A 197 6.13 -25.88 2.07
C THR A 197 4.67 -25.52 2.29
N GLN A 198 4.38 -24.72 3.33
CA GLN A 198 3.04 -24.32 3.69
C GLN A 198 2.81 -22.84 3.35
N PRO A 199 1.59 -22.46 2.92
CA PRO A 199 1.27 -21.07 2.67
C PRO A 199 1.25 -20.25 3.96
N ASP A 200 1.86 -19.07 3.93
CA ASP A 200 1.88 -18.10 5.00
C ASP A 200 0.90 -16.94 4.73
N THR A 201 0.37 -16.32 5.77
CA THR A 201 -0.60 -15.22 5.67
C THR A 201 0.14 -13.91 5.45
N VAL A 202 -0.13 -13.28 4.30
CA VAL A 202 0.48 -12.01 3.91
C VAL A 202 -0.54 -10.87 3.88
N GLY A 203 -1.83 -11.18 3.89
CA GLY A 203 -2.91 -10.21 4.06
C GLY A 203 -3.99 -10.75 4.99
N TRP A 204 -4.51 -9.91 5.87
CA TRP A 204 -5.45 -10.32 6.91
C TRP A 204 -6.40 -9.18 7.27
N ALA A 205 -7.54 -9.57 7.83
CA ALA A 205 -8.56 -8.67 8.34
C ALA A 205 -8.85 -8.99 9.79
N VAL A 206 -9.18 -7.98 10.60
CA VAL A 206 -9.63 -8.15 11.98
C VAL A 206 -10.90 -7.34 12.22
N GLU A 207 -11.91 -7.96 12.80
CA GLU A 207 -13.03 -7.25 13.43
C GLU A 207 -12.74 -7.12 14.92
N ARG A 208 -12.70 -5.88 15.41
CA ARG A 208 -12.34 -5.55 16.80
C ARG A 208 -13.56 -5.63 17.70
N ALA A 209 -13.33 -5.73 19.01
CA ALA A 209 -14.42 -5.88 19.99
C ALA A 209 -15.43 -4.72 19.99
N ASN A 210 -15.02 -3.52 19.56
CA ASN A 210 -15.89 -2.35 19.40
C ASN A 210 -16.60 -2.28 18.03
N GLY A 211 -16.48 -3.30 17.18
CA GLY A 211 -17.06 -3.38 15.84
C GLY A 211 -16.26 -2.63 14.76
N SER A 212 -15.19 -1.92 15.12
CA SER A 212 -14.28 -1.33 14.14
C SER A 212 -13.42 -2.41 13.46
N ARG A 213 -12.85 -2.07 12.31
CA ARG A 213 -12.27 -3.03 11.38
C ARG A 213 -10.85 -2.65 11.01
N GLY A 214 -9.95 -3.61 11.06
CA GLY A 214 -8.54 -3.46 10.71
C GLY A 214 -8.15 -4.34 9.53
N PHE A 215 -7.27 -3.83 8.66
CA PHE A 215 -6.67 -4.63 7.58
C PHE A 215 -5.16 -4.41 7.55
N GLY A 216 -4.40 -5.51 7.49
CA GLY A 216 -2.97 -5.48 7.25
C GLY A 216 -2.63 -6.28 6.01
N PHE A 217 -1.71 -5.77 5.19
CA PHE A 217 -1.19 -6.49 4.04
C PHE A 217 0.28 -6.16 3.82
N THR A 218 1.10 -7.18 3.66
CA THR A 218 2.56 -7.03 3.55
C THR A 218 3.02 -6.72 2.14
N GLY A 219 2.17 -6.87 1.12
CA GLY A 219 2.52 -6.55 -0.26
C GLY A 219 2.21 -5.09 -0.62
N GLY A 220 2.38 -4.77 -1.90
CA GLY A 220 2.29 -3.41 -2.42
C GLY A 220 3.65 -2.73 -2.57
N HIS A 221 4.74 -3.51 -2.65
CA HIS A 221 6.08 -2.98 -2.90
C HIS A 221 6.17 -2.30 -4.27
N PHE A 222 5.77 -3.02 -5.32
CA PHE A 222 5.82 -2.53 -6.70
C PHE A 222 4.51 -1.81 -7.08
N HIS A 223 4.63 -0.60 -7.62
CA HIS A 223 3.47 0.17 -8.06
C HIS A 223 2.72 -0.50 -9.23
N ASP A 224 3.43 -1.29 -10.05
CA ASP A 224 2.86 -2.07 -11.15
C ASP A 224 1.72 -3.00 -10.73
N SER A 225 1.74 -3.49 -9.49
CA SER A 225 0.72 -4.39 -8.94
C SER A 225 -0.69 -3.78 -9.00
N TRP A 226 -0.80 -2.45 -8.97
CA TRP A 226 -2.08 -1.75 -9.10
C TRP A 226 -2.77 -1.96 -10.46
N TRP A 227 -2.05 -2.38 -11.50
CA TRP A 227 -2.65 -2.75 -12.78
C TRP A 227 -3.22 -4.17 -12.83
N ILE A 228 -2.96 -5.00 -11.83
CA ILE A 228 -3.62 -6.29 -11.67
C ILE A 228 -5.03 -6.05 -11.13
N PRO A 229 -6.11 -6.33 -11.89
CA PRO A 229 -7.47 -5.94 -11.50
C PRO A 229 -7.92 -6.53 -10.16
N ASP A 230 -7.59 -7.79 -9.89
CA ASP A 230 -7.99 -8.46 -8.66
C ASP A 230 -7.20 -7.99 -7.42
N PHE A 231 -5.91 -7.63 -7.59
CA PHE A 231 -5.12 -6.97 -6.55
C PHE A 231 -5.74 -5.63 -6.15
N ARG A 232 -6.03 -4.79 -7.16
CA ARG A 232 -6.64 -3.47 -6.98
C ARG A 232 -8.03 -3.60 -6.35
N ARG A 233 -8.89 -4.48 -6.87
CA ARG A 233 -10.24 -4.74 -6.33
C ARG A 233 -10.18 -5.15 -4.86
N MET A 234 -9.28 -6.06 -4.49
CA MET A 234 -9.12 -6.48 -3.10
C MET A 234 -8.79 -5.31 -2.18
N LEU A 235 -7.82 -4.46 -2.54
CA LEU A 235 -7.43 -3.33 -1.70
C LEU A 235 -8.53 -2.27 -1.61
N LEU A 236 -9.25 -1.98 -2.70
CA LEU A 236 -10.40 -1.08 -2.69
C LEU A 236 -11.55 -1.64 -1.82
N ASN A 237 -11.81 -2.95 -1.90
CA ASN A 237 -12.78 -3.63 -1.04
C ASN A 237 -12.37 -3.54 0.44
N ALA A 238 -11.07 -3.69 0.75
CA ALA A 238 -10.56 -3.55 2.13
C ALA A 238 -10.77 -2.14 2.68
N ILE A 239 -10.52 -1.11 1.88
CA ILE A 239 -10.77 0.29 2.28
C ILE A 239 -12.26 0.49 2.58
N VAL A 240 -13.15 0.09 1.67
CA VAL A 240 -14.60 0.22 1.89
C VAL A 240 -15.06 -0.59 3.11
N TRP A 241 -14.58 -1.82 3.27
CA TRP A 241 -14.92 -2.66 4.41
C TRP A 241 -14.48 -2.04 5.74
N THR A 242 -13.28 -1.44 5.81
CA THR A 242 -12.78 -0.79 7.05
C THR A 242 -13.56 0.46 7.44
N THR A 243 -14.25 1.14 6.51
CA THR A 243 -15.19 2.24 6.87
C THR A 243 -16.45 1.76 7.60
N GLY A 244 -16.69 0.44 7.63
CA GLY A 244 -17.93 -0.15 8.10
C GLY A 244 -19.00 -0.34 7.02
N HIS A 245 -18.78 0.15 5.79
CA HIS A 245 -19.69 -0.10 4.67
C HIS A 245 -19.72 -1.56 4.22
N ASP A 246 -20.83 -1.94 3.58
CA ASP A 246 -20.92 -3.16 2.81
C ASP A 246 -20.17 -3.01 1.49
N VAL A 247 -19.28 -3.96 1.21
CA VAL A 247 -18.62 -4.06 -0.09
C VAL A 247 -19.64 -4.53 -1.13
N PRO A 248 -19.72 -3.91 -2.33
CA PRO A 248 -20.59 -4.36 -3.42
C PRO A 248 -20.42 -5.84 -3.75
N GLU A 249 -21.46 -6.50 -4.23
CA GLU A 249 -21.49 -7.96 -4.45
C GLU A 249 -20.34 -8.47 -5.35
N LEU A 250 -19.97 -7.68 -6.37
CA LEU A 250 -18.88 -7.97 -7.30
C LEU A 250 -17.58 -7.21 -6.96
N GLY A 251 -17.50 -6.63 -5.77
CA GLY A 251 -16.42 -5.73 -5.36
C GLY A 251 -16.50 -4.35 -6.01
N ILE A 252 -15.59 -3.47 -5.60
CA ILE A 252 -15.45 -2.13 -6.15
C ILE A 252 -14.95 -2.21 -7.59
N GLU A 253 -15.70 -1.59 -8.50
CA GLU A 253 -15.32 -1.46 -9.89
C GLU A 253 -14.31 -0.33 -10.06
N SER A 254 -13.22 -0.60 -10.79
CA SER A 254 -12.22 0.40 -11.13
C SER A 254 -11.55 0.05 -12.44
N ASN A 255 -11.41 1.06 -13.30
CA ASN A 255 -10.77 0.94 -14.60
C ASN A 255 -9.54 1.84 -14.62
N LEU A 256 -8.38 1.25 -14.87
CA LEU A 256 -7.17 2.00 -15.18
C LEU A 256 -6.89 1.85 -16.66
N SER A 257 -6.55 2.95 -17.33
CA SER A 257 -5.99 2.86 -18.67
C SER A 257 -4.68 2.06 -18.63
N PRO A 258 -4.30 1.35 -19.71
CA PRO A 258 -3.03 0.66 -19.80
C PRO A 258 -1.86 1.59 -19.46
N ARG A 259 -0.82 1.04 -18.80
CA ARG A 259 0.47 1.72 -18.68
C ARG A 259 1.14 1.79 -20.04
N TYR A 260 2.02 2.77 -20.17
CA TYR A 260 2.89 2.91 -21.32
C TYR A 260 4.29 3.31 -20.86
N ARG A 261 5.31 2.93 -21.62
CA ARG A 261 6.72 3.16 -21.31
C ARG A 261 7.27 4.21 -22.25
N THR A 262 7.87 5.26 -21.70
CA THR A 262 8.55 6.28 -22.51
C THR A 262 10.05 6.15 -22.31
N MET A 263 10.81 6.04 -23.41
CA MET A 263 12.27 6.16 -23.36
C MET A 263 12.69 7.58 -23.74
N ILE A 264 13.34 8.28 -22.81
CA ILE A 264 13.95 9.57 -23.02
C ILE A 264 15.41 9.34 -23.40
N LEU A 265 15.70 9.43 -24.70
CA LEU A 265 17.07 9.37 -25.21
C LEU A 265 17.72 10.75 -25.04
N THR A 266 18.77 10.82 -24.24
CA THR A 266 19.49 12.06 -23.95
C THR A 266 20.93 11.97 -24.47
N GLY A 267 21.59 13.11 -24.65
CA GLY A 267 22.97 13.14 -25.12
C GLY A 267 24.00 13.10 -24.00
N ASN A 268 25.27 12.98 -24.39
CA ASN A 268 26.39 13.19 -23.48
C ASN A 268 26.34 14.59 -22.85
N ASN A 269 26.57 14.68 -21.54
CA ASN A 269 26.60 15.96 -20.82
C ASN A 269 27.62 16.93 -21.46
N HIS A 270 27.17 18.15 -21.77
CA HIS A 270 28.00 19.19 -22.40
C HIS A 270 27.94 20.48 -21.56
N PRO A 271 29.05 21.24 -21.40
CA PRO A 271 29.05 22.45 -20.57
C PRO A 271 28.02 23.52 -20.96
N ALA A 272 27.60 23.56 -22.23
CA ALA A 272 26.55 24.47 -22.71
C ALA A 272 25.11 23.94 -22.49
N HIS A 273 24.94 22.65 -22.16
CA HIS A 273 23.66 21.99 -22.01
C HIS A 273 23.71 20.98 -20.84
N ASP A 274 23.11 21.37 -19.70
CA ASP A 274 22.97 20.51 -18.53
C ASP A 274 21.85 19.48 -18.77
N TRP A 275 22.18 18.44 -19.54
CA TRP A 275 21.25 17.39 -19.90
C TRP A 275 20.73 16.67 -18.66
N ARG A 276 21.55 16.44 -17.63
CA ARG A 276 21.10 15.84 -16.35
C ARG A 276 19.92 16.57 -15.73
N LYS A 277 20.02 17.89 -15.57
CA LYS A 277 18.92 18.67 -14.99
C LYS A 277 17.68 18.65 -15.88
N THR A 278 17.87 18.77 -17.19
CA THR A 278 16.76 18.80 -18.15
C THR A 278 16.05 17.44 -18.21
N THR A 279 16.80 16.34 -18.22
CA THR A 279 16.30 14.97 -18.19
C THR A 279 15.52 14.69 -16.92
N ALA A 280 16.02 15.09 -15.75
CA ALA A 280 15.29 14.93 -14.50
C ALA A 280 13.94 15.69 -14.53
N ALA A 281 13.93 16.91 -15.06
CA ALA A 281 12.70 17.69 -15.22
C ALA A 281 11.73 17.06 -16.24
N LEU A 282 12.24 16.48 -17.33
CA LEU A 282 11.43 15.78 -18.32
C LEU A 282 10.83 14.50 -17.76
N ILE A 283 11.62 13.67 -17.06
CA ILE A 283 11.12 12.48 -16.35
C ILE A 283 9.99 12.92 -15.42
N HIS A 284 10.22 13.95 -14.61
CA HIS A 284 9.20 14.45 -13.68
C HIS A 284 7.92 14.88 -14.41
N ALA A 285 8.03 15.69 -15.48
CA ALA A 285 6.88 16.17 -16.23
C ALA A 285 6.09 15.02 -16.91
N VAL A 286 6.81 14.03 -17.43
CA VAL A 286 6.25 12.88 -18.13
C VAL A 286 5.57 11.91 -17.15
N GLU A 287 6.13 11.75 -15.95
CA GLU A 287 5.58 10.92 -14.87
C GLU A 287 4.48 11.60 -14.05
N LEU A 288 4.14 12.86 -14.34
CA LEU A 288 2.89 13.45 -13.85
C LEU A 288 1.67 12.63 -14.32
N ASP A 289 1.80 11.91 -15.43
CA ASP A 289 0.89 10.82 -15.76
C ASP A 289 1.37 9.52 -15.07
N PRO A 290 0.65 8.99 -14.06
CA PRO A 290 1.06 7.79 -13.34
C PRO A 290 1.06 6.53 -14.22
N ARG A 291 0.45 6.58 -15.41
CA ARG A 291 0.49 5.50 -16.40
C ARG A 291 1.85 5.39 -17.07
N ASN A 292 2.61 6.48 -17.12
CA ASN A 292 3.89 6.52 -17.80
C ASN A 292 5.02 5.93 -16.95
N LEU A 293 5.73 4.99 -17.53
CA LEU A 293 7.00 4.45 -17.05
C LEU A 293 8.15 5.10 -17.84
N ALA A 294 8.63 6.25 -17.36
CA ALA A 294 9.67 7.01 -18.05
C ALA A 294 11.08 6.48 -17.74
N HIS A 295 11.80 5.97 -18.72
CA HIS A 295 13.21 5.65 -18.59
C HIS A 295 14.04 6.71 -19.31
N ALA A 296 15.29 6.88 -18.89
CA ALA A 296 16.21 7.78 -19.57
C ALA A 296 17.60 7.16 -19.68
N THR A 297 18.30 7.49 -20.76
CA THR A 297 19.69 7.08 -20.98
C THR A 297 20.51 8.25 -21.52
N GLU A 298 21.70 8.46 -20.94
CA GLU A 298 22.72 9.39 -21.45
C GLU A 298 23.56 8.77 -22.59
N SER A 299 23.33 7.50 -22.93
CA SER A 299 24.06 6.78 -23.97
C SER A 299 23.09 6.04 -24.90
N PRO A 300 22.39 6.75 -25.79
CA PRO A 300 21.39 6.18 -26.69
C PRO A 300 21.93 5.05 -27.54
N GLU A 301 23.16 5.16 -28.05
CA GLU A 301 23.78 4.14 -28.90
C GLU A 301 24.01 2.84 -28.13
N LYS A 302 24.51 2.93 -26.89
CA LYS A 302 24.69 1.77 -26.02
C LYS A 302 23.35 1.14 -25.68
N TRP A 303 22.37 1.96 -25.33
CA TRP A 303 21.04 1.49 -24.96
C TRP A 303 20.36 0.73 -26.11
N LEU A 304 20.44 1.25 -27.34
CA LEU A 304 19.90 0.62 -28.55
C LEU A 304 20.58 -0.72 -28.91
N LEU A 305 21.79 -0.97 -28.43
CA LEU A 305 22.49 -2.25 -28.61
C LEU A 305 22.07 -3.31 -27.58
N GLU A 306 21.61 -2.87 -26.41
CA GLU A 306 21.33 -3.72 -25.26
C GLU A 306 19.83 -3.96 -25.03
N ASN A 307 18.95 -3.18 -25.67
CA ASN A 307 17.51 -3.18 -25.42
C ASN A 307 16.72 -3.14 -26.73
N ASP A 308 15.49 -3.64 -26.70
CA ASP A 308 14.57 -3.60 -27.85
C ASP A 308 13.70 -2.32 -27.77
N PRO A 309 13.73 -1.42 -28.76
CA PRO A 309 12.86 -0.25 -28.79
C PRO A 309 11.36 -0.57 -28.75
N SER A 310 10.96 -1.79 -29.14
CA SER A 310 9.56 -2.23 -29.08
C SER A 310 9.05 -2.48 -27.64
N ASP A 311 9.94 -2.50 -26.65
CA ASP A 311 9.56 -2.52 -25.23
C ASP A 311 9.00 -1.16 -24.73
N TYR A 312 8.97 -0.14 -25.60
CA TYR A 312 8.55 1.22 -25.31
C TYR A 312 7.47 1.70 -26.27
N ASP A 313 6.57 2.52 -25.74
CA ASP A 313 5.50 3.16 -26.50
C ASP A 313 6.06 4.45 -27.11
N LEU A 314 6.41 4.34 -28.40
CA LEU A 314 6.96 5.41 -29.24
C LEU A 314 5.89 6.39 -29.75
#